data_AF-A0A356KM37-F1
#
_entry.id   AF-A0A356KM37-F1
#
_cell.length_a   1.000
_cell.length_b   1.000
_cell.length_c   1.000
_cell.angle_alpha   90.00
_cell.angle_beta   90.00
_cell.angle_gamma   90.00
#
_symmetry.space_group_name_H-M   'P 1'
#
loop_
_entity.id
_entity.type
_entity.pdbx_description
1 polymer ?
#
loop_
_entity_poly.entity_id
_entity_poly.type
_entity_poly.pdbx_seq_one_letter_code
_entity_poly.pdbx_strand_id
1 'polypeptide(L)'
;MSELDAEALVALWRRAEAEGTLLAEGPRGRVLRVSYDDESDAVLKSDRPPDARKRLGALLRGARGARALSAGRALLAAGFRVPEPLGACVHEGLSLHAARCVEGPTLSAALAEADSERAATLARSAALLAARLHAAGFVFRDLKPPNLIVSPAGLVPVDLDDARRSRRVPRRAAWRNLAALDAYAQLGERPLGVRARLGALRVYAVAREAELGPLLRAVLPLSRAKLARWRR
;
A
#
# COMPACT_ATOMS: atom_id res chain seq x y z
N MET A 1 -14.99 16.76 -6.55
CA MET A 1 -15.16 16.28 -7.93
C MET A 1 -15.97 15.00 -7.89
N SER A 2 -16.82 14.75 -8.89
CA SER A 2 -17.66 13.56 -8.94
C SER A 2 -16.83 12.34 -9.35
N GLU A 3 -17.10 11.21 -8.71
CA GLU A 3 -16.51 9.93 -9.09
C GLU A 3 -16.94 9.56 -10.51
N LEU A 4 -16.05 8.87 -11.23
CA LEU A 4 -16.34 8.33 -12.54
C LEU A 4 -17.40 7.22 -12.40
N ASP A 5 -18.46 7.33 -13.20
CA ASP A 5 -19.35 6.20 -13.40
C ASP A 5 -18.65 5.07 -14.18
N ALA A 6 -19.35 3.95 -14.35
CA ALA A 6 -18.79 2.79 -15.01
C ALA A 6 -18.42 3.04 -16.48
N GLU A 7 -19.17 3.89 -17.19
CA GLU A 7 -18.95 4.19 -18.61
C GLU A 7 -17.70 5.06 -18.78
N ALA A 8 -17.60 6.14 -18.01
CA ALA A 8 -16.45 7.02 -17.99
C ALA A 8 -15.16 6.29 -17.55
N LEU A 9 -15.27 5.38 -16.58
CA LEU A 9 -14.13 4.56 -16.15
C LEU A 9 -13.66 3.59 -17.24
N VAL A 10 -14.57 2.98 -17.99
CA VAL A 10 -14.23 2.10 -19.13
C VAL A 10 -13.62 2.90 -20.28
N ALA A 11 -14.15 4.10 -20.56
CA ALA A 11 -13.55 5.00 -21.55
C ALA A 11 -12.11 5.38 -21.16
N LEU A 12 -11.89 5.74 -19.90
CA LEU A 12 -10.55 6.03 -19.37
C LEU A 12 -9.63 4.81 -19.45
N TRP A 13 -10.14 3.61 -19.18
CA TRP A 13 -9.39 2.36 -19.33
C TRP A 13 -8.94 2.11 -20.77
N ARG A 14 -9.86 2.23 -21.74
CA ARG A 14 -9.53 2.07 -23.17
C ARG A 14 -8.50 3.08 -23.65
N ARG A 15 -8.63 4.33 -23.19
CA ARG A 15 -7.63 5.38 -23.44
C ARG A 15 -6.27 4.97 -22.88
N ALA A 16 -6.20 4.55 -21.61
CA ALA A 16 -4.97 4.08 -21.00
C ALA A 16 -4.34 2.89 -21.74
N GLU A 17 -5.12 1.99 -22.33
CA GLU A 17 -4.60 0.88 -23.13
C GLU A 17 -4.01 1.35 -24.48
N ALA A 18 -4.53 2.43 -25.05
CA ALA A 18 -4.07 2.97 -26.32
C ALA A 18 -2.84 3.89 -26.18
N GLU A 19 -2.83 4.77 -25.16
CA GLU A 19 -1.85 5.84 -25.04
C GLU A 19 -1.11 5.87 -23.68
N GLY A 20 -1.53 5.05 -22.72
CA GLY A 20 -0.99 5.07 -21.37
C GLY A 20 0.41 4.45 -21.26
N THR A 21 1.11 4.82 -20.19
CA THR A 21 2.38 4.21 -19.80
C THR A 21 2.14 2.98 -18.95
N LEU A 22 2.71 1.84 -19.34
CA LEU A 22 2.67 0.62 -18.54
C LEU A 22 3.60 0.74 -17.31
N LEU A 23 3.01 0.75 -16.11
CA LEU A 23 3.77 0.78 -14.85
C LEU A 23 4.11 -0.64 -14.37
N ALA A 24 3.20 -1.60 -14.56
CA ALA A 24 3.42 -2.99 -14.21
C ALA A 24 2.49 -3.93 -14.97
N GLU A 25 2.99 -5.11 -15.33
CA GLU A 25 2.18 -6.22 -15.84
C GLU A 25 2.55 -7.51 -15.11
N GLY A 26 1.54 -8.35 -14.85
CA GLY A 26 1.77 -9.66 -14.29
C GLY A 26 0.58 -10.61 -14.46
N PRO A 27 0.66 -11.81 -13.86
CA PRO A 27 -0.40 -12.81 -13.98
C PRO A 27 -1.74 -12.31 -13.41
N ARG A 28 -1.69 -11.34 -12.49
CA ARG A 28 -2.87 -10.77 -11.83
C ARG A 28 -3.56 -9.66 -12.62
N GLY A 29 -2.90 -9.07 -13.62
CA GLY A 29 -3.43 -7.97 -14.42
C GLY A 29 -2.37 -6.89 -14.67
N ARG A 30 -2.83 -5.66 -14.93
CA ARG A 30 -1.98 -4.55 -15.39
C ARG A 30 -2.18 -3.30 -14.54
N VAL A 31 -1.15 -2.47 -14.51
CA VAL A 31 -1.19 -1.13 -13.93
C VAL A 31 -0.72 -0.16 -15.00
N LEU A 32 -1.59 0.77 -15.39
CA LEU A 32 -1.37 1.77 -16.41
C LEU A 32 -1.43 3.17 -15.80
N ARG A 33 -0.65 4.09 -16.33
CA ARG A 33 -0.71 5.53 -16.04
C ARG A 33 -1.17 6.25 -17.30
N VAL A 34 -2.12 7.16 -17.20
CA VAL A 34 -2.63 7.95 -18.32
C VAL A 34 -2.95 9.36 -17.84
N SER A 35 -2.82 10.36 -18.70
CA SER A 35 -3.35 11.70 -18.41
C SER A 35 -4.83 11.59 -18.04
N TYR A 36 -5.28 12.33 -17.02
CA TYR A 36 -6.67 12.31 -16.58
C TYR A 36 -7.34 13.67 -16.77
N ASP A 37 -6.73 14.71 -16.22
CA ASP A 37 -7.10 16.11 -16.39
C ASP A 37 -5.84 16.97 -16.58
N ASP A 38 -6.02 18.27 -16.78
CA ASP A 38 -4.92 19.23 -17.00
C ASP A 38 -3.93 19.29 -15.82
N GLU A 39 -4.38 18.85 -14.63
CA GLU A 39 -3.63 18.97 -13.39
C GLU A 39 -2.92 17.67 -13.01
N SER A 40 -3.34 16.51 -13.53
CA SER A 40 -2.79 15.24 -13.09
C SER A 40 -3.09 14.03 -13.98
N ASP A 41 -2.32 12.97 -13.73
CA ASP A 41 -2.53 11.66 -14.30
C ASP A 41 -3.42 10.77 -13.40
N ALA A 42 -4.04 9.77 -13.99
CA ALA A 42 -4.67 8.65 -13.30
C ALA A 42 -3.80 7.40 -13.39
N VAL A 43 -3.81 6.60 -12.31
CA VAL A 43 -3.31 5.23 -12.29
C VAL A 43 -4.48 4.27 -12.30
N LEU A 44 -4.52 3.41 -13.31
CA LEU A 44 -5.54 2.40 -13.51
C LEU A 44 -4.97 1.01 -13.25
N LYS A 45 -5.70 0.21 -12.48
CA LYS A 45 -5.38 -1.18 -12.19
C LYS A 45 -6.49 -2.06 -12.75
N SER A 46 -6.11 -3.04 -13.57
CA SER A 46 -6.98 -4.16 -13.92
C SER A 46 -6.55 -5.40 -13.15
N ASP A 47 -7.53 -6.10 -12.57
CA ASP A 47 -7.33 -7.39 -11.91
C ASP A 47 -8.14 -8.46 -12.64
N ARG A 48 -7.47 -9.52 -13.07
CA ARG A 48 -8.12 -10.71 -13.62
C ARG A 48 -8.97 -11.41 -12.56
N PRO A 49 -10.08 -12.04 -12.95
CA PRO A 49 -10.93 -12.74 -12.01
C PRO A 49 -10.15 -13.89 -11.36
N PRO A 50 -10.39 -14.17 -10.07
CA PRO A 50 -9.72 -15.25 -9.38
C PRO A 50 -10.06 -16.62 -9.99
N ASP A 51 -9.10 -17.55 -9.93
CA ASP A 51 -9.30 -18.96 -10.27
C ASP A 51 -10.53 -19.53 -9.53
N ALA A 52 -11.17 -20.57 -10.08
CA ALA A 52 -12.38 -21.19 -9.53
C ALA A 52 -12.36 -21.41 -8.01
N ARG A 53 -11.23 -21.87 -7.45
CA ARG A 53 -11.06 -22.08 -5.99
C ARG A 53 -11.09 -20.79 -5.15
N LYS A 54 -10.70 -19.66 -5.74
CA LYS A 54 -10.67 -18.33 -5.11
C LYS A 54 -11.95 -17.53 -5.39
N ARG A 55 -12.81 -17.96 -6.32
CA ARG A 55 -14.10 -17.31 -6.66
C ARG A 55 -15.03 -17.24 -5.47
N LEU A 56 -15.18 -18.32 -4.69
CA LEU A 56 -16.03 -18.30 -3.49
C LEU A 56 -15.56 -17.26 -2.46
N GLY A 57 -14.25 -17.14 -2.26
CA GLY A 57 -13.66 -16.14 -1.38
C GLY A 57 -13.73 -14.71 -1.93
N ALA A 58 -13.97 -14.53 -3.23
CA ALA A 58 -14.14 -13.23 -3.88
C ALA A 58 -15.60 -12.78 -3.90
N LEU A 59 -16.56 -13.69 -4.08
CA LEU A 59 -17.99 -13.43 -3.94
C LEU A 59 -18.31 -12.83 -2.55
N LEU A 60 -17.69 -13.38 -1.50
CA LEU A 60 -17.87 -12.88 -0.13
C LEU A 60 -17.13 -11.56 0.17
N ARG A 61 -16.11 -11.19 -0.61
CA ARG A 61 -15.25 -10.03 -0.33
C ARG A 61 -15.41 -8.89 -1.33
N GLY A 62 -16.28 -9.03 -2.32
CA GLY A 62 -16.41 -8.11 -3.44
C GLY A 62 -15.19 -8.09 -4.37
N ALA A 63 -15.36 -7.40 -5.50
CA ALA A 63 -14.29 -7.16 -6.47
C ALA A 63 -13.13 -6.36 -5.86
N ARG A 64 -11.89 -6.62 -6.31
CA ARG A 64 -10.69 -5.93 -5.78
C ARG A 64 -10.77 -4.42 -5.95
N GLY A 65 -11.19 -3.97 -7.12
CA GLY A 65 -11.33 -2.54 -7.39
C GLY A 65 -12.31 -1.86 -6.47
N ALA A 66 -13.47 -2.49 -6.22
CA ALA A 66 -14.46 -1.98 -5.26
C ALA A 66 -13.90 -1.91 -3.84
N ARG A 67 -13.06 -2.88 -3.42
CA ARG A 67 -12.37 -2.81 -2.13
C ARG A 67 -11.36 -1.68 -2.05
N ALA A 68 -10.55 -1.49 -3.10
CA ALA A 68 -9.58 -0.41 -3.16
C ALA A 68 -10.26 0.97 -3.08
N LEU A 69 -11.36 1.15 -3.84
CA LEU A 69 -12.20 2.34 -3.81
C LEU A 69 -12.76 2.60 -2.40
N SER A 70 -13.39 1.60 -1.79
CA SER A 70 -13.96 1.70 -0.44
C SER A 70 -12.90 2.01 0.62
N ALA A 71 -11.73 1.36 0.54
CA ALA A 71 -10.61 1.61 1.45
C ALA A 71 -10.03 3.02 1.28
N GLY A 72 -9.85 3.48 0.05
CA GLY A 72 -9.40 4.84 -0.26
C GLY A 72 -10.33 5.89 0.31
N ARG A 73 -11.65 5.78 0.08
CA ARG A 73 -12.65 6.67 0.68
C ARG A 73 -12.59 6.67 2.20
N ALA A 74 -12.50 5.49 2.82
CA ALA A 74 -12.46 5.37 4.27
C ALA A 74 -11.20 6.02 4.86
N LEU A 75 -10.06 5.91 4.17
CA LEU A 75 -8.79 6.54 4.58
C LEU A 75 -8.85 8.07 4.41
N LEU A 76 -9.38 8.57 3.29
CA LEU A 76 -9.60 10.02 3.09
C LEU A 76 -10.51 10.60 4.17
N ALA A 77 -11.65 9.94 4.44
CA ALA A 77 -12.58 10.35 5.49
C ALA A 77 -11.96 10.31 6.90
N ALA A 78 -10.91 9.51 7.11
CA ALA A 78 -10.14 9.46 8.34
C ALA A 78 -8.94 10.43 8.36
N GLY A 79 -8.81 11.31 7.36
CA GLY A 79 -7.77 12.33 7.29
C GLY A 79 -6.41 11.83 6.81
N PHE A 80 -6.35 10.65 6.18
CA PHE A 80 -5.12 10.15 5.57
C PHE A 80 -4.97 10.68 4.14
N ARG A 81 -3.74 11.01 3.78
CA ARG A 81 -3.36 11.22 2.38
C ARG A 81 -3.25 9.86 1.72
N VAL A 82 -4.04 9.65 0.67
CA VAL A 82 -4.04 8.48 -0.21
C VAL A 82 -4.34 8.95 -1.63
N PRO A 83 -4.06 8.16 -2.68
CA PRO A 83 -4.55 8.45 -4.02
C PRO A 83 -6.05 8.73 -3.99
N GLU A 84 -6.50 9.84 -4.57
CA GLU A 84 -7.93 10.15 -4.68
C GLU A 84 -8.59 9.07 -5.53
N PRO A 85 -9.54 8.28 -4.98
CA PRO A 85 -10.22 7.25 -5.74
C PRO A 85 -11.12 7.90 -6.80
N LEU A 86 -10.93 7.52 -8.07
CA LEU A 86 -11.73 8.03 -9.18
C LEU A 86 -12.92 7.11 -9.48
N GLY A 87 -12.76 5.80 -9.31
CA GLY A 87 -13.84 4.85 -9.53
C GLY A 87 -13.39 3.40 -9.56
N ALA A 88 -14.35 2.49 -9.56
CA ALA A 88 -14.12 1.06 -9.76
C ALA A 88 -15.36 0.40 -10.40
N CYS A 89 -15.13 -0.52 -11.34
CA CYS A 89 -16.19 -1.29 -11.98
C CYS A 89 -15.70 -2.69 -12.36
N VAL A 90 -16.61 -3.52 -12.89
CA VAL A 90 -16.24 -4.77 -13.55
C VAL A 90 -16.56 -4.61 -15.03
N HIS A 91 -15.58 -4.86 -15.89
CA HIS A 91 -15.70 -4.76 -17.35
C HIS A 91 -15.07 -6.00 -17.98
N GLU A 92 -15.82 -6.73 -18.82
CA GLU A 92 -15.35 -7.94 -19.50
C GLU A 92 -14.71 -8.98 -18.56
N GLY A 93 -15.25 -9.09 -17.34
CA GLY A 93 -14.74 -9.98 -16.29
C GLY A 93 -13.51 -9.48 -15.54
N LEU A 94 -12.92 -8.35 -15.94
CA LEU A 94 -11.83 -7.67 -15.23
C LEU A 94 -12.40 -6.75 -14.16
N SER A 95 -11.79 -6.75 -12.97
CA SER A 95 -12.05 -5.73 -11.97
C SER A 95 -11.16 -4.52 -12.27
N LEU A 96 -11.76 -3.39 -12.58
CA LEU A 96 -11.08 -2.13 -12.83
C LEU A 96 -11.13 -1.22 -11.61
N HIS A 97 -10.06 -0.45 -11.39
CA HIS A 97 -9.99 0.61 -10.39
C HIS A 97 -9.08 1.73 -10.88
N ALA A 98 -9.52 2.96 -10.72
CA ALA A 98 -8.73 4.15 -11.01
C ALA A 98 -8.60 5.04 -9.76
N ALA A 99 -7.43 5.63 -9.60
CA ALA A 99 -7.17 6.68 -8.62
C ALA A 99 -6.19 7.71 -9.21
N ARG A 100 -6.19 8.93 -8.68
CA ARG A 100 -5.20 9.95 -9.08
C ARG A 100 -3.78 9.44 -8.82
N CYS A 101 -2.88 9.73 -9.75
CA CYS A 101 -1.47 9.45 -9.60
C CYS A 101 -0.90 10.27 -8.42
N VAL A 102 -0.03 9.65 -7.65
CA VAL A 102 0.73 10.34 -6.60
C VAL A 102 2.17 10.37 -7.08
N GLU A 103 2.68 11.58 -7.29
CA GLU A 103 4.05 11.75 -7.76
C GLU A 103 5.08 11.44 -6.66
N GLY A 104 6.21 10.90 -7.10
CA GLY A 104 7.36 10.60 -6.27
C GLY A 104 7.78 9.14 -6.31
N PRO A 105 8.98 8.83 -5.81
CA PRO A 105 9.48 7.46 -5.77
C PRO A 105 8.71 6.63 -4.74
N THR A 106 8.62 5.33 -4.98
CA THR A 106 8.25 4.39 -3.91
C THR A 106 9.24 4.49 -2.76
N LEU A 107 8.81 4.19 -1.54
CA LEU A 107 9.70 4.14 -0.38
C LEU A 107 10.82 3.14 -0.59
N SER A 108 10.58 2.04 -1.32
CA SER A 108 11.64 1.11 -1.71
C SER A 108 12.72 1.76 -2.57
N ALA A 109 12.33 2.53 -3.59
CA ALA A 109 13.29 3.23 -4.45
C ALA A 109 14.01 4.34 -3.65
N ALA A 110 13.28 5.11 -2.85
CA ALA A 110 13.87 6.15 -2.00
C ALA A 110 14.86 5.59 -0.97
N LEU A 111 14.62 4.38 -0.43
CA LEU A 111 15.53 3.71 0.48
C LEU A 111 16.80 3.18 -0.21
N ALA A 112 16.70 2.76 -1.48
CA ALA A 112 17.86 2.27 -2.24
C ALA A 112 18.89 3.38 -2.50
N GLU A 113 18.40 4.60 -2.78
CA GLU A 113 19.24 5.78 -3.08
C GLU A 113 19.66 6.57 -1.84
N ALA A 114 19.04 6.32 -0.68
CA ALA A 114 19.30 7.10 0.52
C ALA A 114 20.65 6.74 1.17
N ASP A 115 21.32 7.75 1.72
CA ASP A 115 22.35 7.52 2.73
C ASP A 115 21.75 6.93 4.03
N SER A 116 22.62 6.54 4.95
CA SER A 116 22.21 5.89 6.21
C SER A 116 21.29 6.76 7.08
N GLU A 117 21.47 8.09 7.06
CA GLU A 117 20.69 9.01 7.89
C GLU A 117 19.28 9.19 7.31
N ARG A 118 19.21 9.48 6.00
CA ARG A 118 17.94 9.61 5.27
C ARG A 118 17.16 8.30 5.29
N ALA A 119 17.82 7.15 5.14
CA ALA A 119 17.17 5.84 5.24
C ALA A 119 16.57 5.61 6.63
N ALA A 120 17.28 5.99 7.70
CA ALA A 120 16.76 5.90 9.06
C ALA A 120 15.55 6.81 9.28
N THR A 121 15.56 8.03 8.72
CA THR A 121 14.43 8.96 8.77
C THR A 121 13.21 8.40 8.02
N LEU A 122 13.40 7.88 6.82
CA LEU A 122 12.34 7.24 6.03
C LEU A 122 11.72 6.04 6.76
N ALA A 123 12.54 5.19 7.40
CA ALA A 123 12.05 4.06 8.19
C ALA A 123 11.22 4.50 9.41
N ARG A 124 11.66 5.55 10.12
CA ARG A 124 10.88 6.15 11.22
C ARG A 124 9.56 6.72 10.73
N SER A 125 9.55 7.42 9.60
CA SER A 125 8.31 7.95 8.99
C SER A 125 7.34 6.82 8.62
N ALA A 126 7.82 5.70 8.10
CA ALA A 126 6.98 4.55 7.77
C ALA A 126 6.38 3.91 9.05
N ALA A 127 7.16 3.82 10.12
CA ALA A 127 6.68 3.34 11.41
C ALA A 127 5.63 4.28 12.04
N LEU A 128 5.81 5.60 11.93
CA LEU A 128 4.81 6.60 12.37
C LEU A 128 3.51 6.50 11.55
N LEU A 129 3.62 6.36 10.23
CA LEU A 129 2.45 6.13 9.38
C LEU A 129 1.70 4.86 9.83
N ALA A 130 2.42 3.75 10.05
CA ALA A 130 1.82 2.52 10.55
C ALA A 130 1.13 2.71 11.91
N ALA A 131 1.74 3.46 12.83
CA ALA A 131 1.13 3.79 14.13
C ALA A 131 -0.18 4.57 13.96
N ARG A 132 -0.18 5.61 13.12
CA ARG A 132 -1.39 6.41 12.82
C ARG A 132 -2.49 5.56 12.19
N LEU A 133 -2.15 4.74 11.19
CA LEU A 133 -3.10 3.83 10.54
C LEU A 133 -3.72 2.88 11.56
N HIS A 134 -2.91 2.23 12.40
CA HIS A 134 -3.42 1.30 13.40
C HIS A 134 -4.27 1.99 14.48
N ALA A 135 -3.92 3.21 14.87
CA ALA A 135 -4.71 4.02 15.80
C ALA A 135 -6.10 4.36 15.23
N ALA A 136 -6.17 4.66 13.92
CA ALA A 136 -7.41 4.94 13.21
C ALA A 136 -8.22 3.68 12.82
N GLY A 137 -7.77 2.49 13.22
CA GLY A 137 -8.48 1.23 12.95
C GLY A 137 -8.11 0.56 11.63
N PHE A 138 -7.12 1.05 10.89
CA PHE A 138 -6.72 0.51 9.58
C PHE A 138 -5.58 -0.49 9.70
N VAL A 139 -5.65 -1.58 8.92
CA VAL A 139 -4.57 -2.55 8.78
C VAL A 139 -4.45 -2.94 7.31
N PHE A 140 -3.21 -3.11 6.86
CA PHE A 140 -2.91 -3.47 5.48
C PHE A 140 -2.36 -4.88 5.47
N ARG A 141 -2.82 -5.73 4.55
CA ARG A 141 -2.21 -7.07 4.42
C ARG A 141 -0.77 -6.98 3.93
N ASP A 142 -0.47 -5.96 3.13
CA ASP A 142 0.80 -5.79 2.44
C ASP A 142 1.39 -4.39 2.66
N LEU A 143 1.52 -3.95 3.92
CA LEU A 143 2.24 -2.71 4.26
C LEU A 143 3.74 -2.91 4.09
N LYS A 144 4.26 -2.61 2.91
CA LYS A 144 5.68 -2.72 2.57
C LYS A 144 6.14 -1.48 1.79
N PRO A 145 7.44 -1.17 1.77
CA PRO A 145 7.98 0.02 1.10
C PRO A 145 7.56 0.22 -0.38
N PRO A 146 7.42 -0.83 -1.23
CA PRO A 146 6.88 -0.65 -2.57
C PRO A 146 5.45 -0.09 -2.64
N ASN A 147 4.66 -0.25 -1.57
CA ASN A 147 3.27 0.21 -1.50
C ASN A 147 3.14 1.54 -0.74
N LEU A 148 4.25 2.27 -0.57
CA LEU A 148 4.28 3.60 0.02
C LEU A 148 4.99 4.52 -0.96
N ILE A 149 4.41 5.68 -1.29
CA ILE A 149 5.04 6.70 -2.13
C ILE A 149 5.59 7.79 -1.21
N VAL A 150 6.81 8.25 -1.50
CA VAL A 150 7.43 9.40 -0.83
C VAL A 150 7.02 10.66 -1.57
N SER A 151 6.11 11.42 -0.98
CA SER A 151 5.71 12.75 -1.49
C SER A 151 6.35 13.86 -0.63
N PRO A 152 6.40 15.12 -1.11
CA PRO A 152 6.80 16.26 -0.30
C PRO A 152 5.99 16.40 1.00
N ALA A 153 4.75 15.93 0.98
CA ALA A 153 3.82 15.99 2.09
C ALA A 153 3.92 14.76 3.02
N GLY A 154 4.87 13.85 2.80
CA GLY A 154 5.09 12.64 3.58
C GLY A 154 4.74 11.35 2.82
N LEU A 155 4.63 10.25 3.57
CA LEU A 155 4.35 8.93 3.00
C LEU A 155 2.88 8.74 2.68
N VAL A 156 2.61 8.30 1.45
CA VAL A 156 1.26 8.04 0.93
C VAL A 156 1.11 6.55 0.66
N PRO A 157 0.24 5.82 1.39
CA PRO A 157 -0.02 4.43 1.09
C PRO A 157 -0.80 4.29 -0.22
N VAL A 158 -0.35 3.35 -1.05
CA VAL A 158 -0.98 2.95 -2.31
C VAL A 158 -1.33 1.46 -2.27
N ASP A 159 -1.96 0.94 -3.32
CA ASP A 159 -2.41 -0.46 -3.41
C ASP A 159 -3.31 -0.87 -2.23
N LEU A 160 -4.49 -0.23 -2.17
CA LEU A 160 -5.39 -0.26 -1.01
C LEU A 160 -6.38 -1.44 -1.03
N ASP A 161 -6.31 -2.35 -1.99
CA ASP A 161 -7.28 -3.43 -2.22
C ASP A 161 -7.36 -4.47 -1.07
N ASP A 162 -6.35 -4.48 -0.22
CA ASP A 162 -6.18 -5.31 0.96
C ASP A 162 -6.16 -4.51 2.28
N ALA A 163 -6.39 -3.19 2.22
CA ALA A 163 -6.59 -2.38 3.41
C ALA A 163 -7.96 -2.70 4.03
N ARG A 164 -7.99 -2.79 5.36
CA ARG A 164 -9.18 -3.13 6.12
C ARG A 164 -9.33 -2.20 7.30
N ARG A 165 -10.57 -1.79 7.56
CA ARG A 165 -10.94 -1.08 8.77
C ARG A 165 -11.48 -2.07 9.80
N SER A 166 -11.14 -1.87 11.05
CA SER A 166 -11.62 -2.63 12.20
C SER A 166 -11.81 -1.68 13.36
N ARG A 167 -12.86 -1.88 14.17
CA ARG A 167 -13.09 -1.07 15.39
C ARG A 167 -11.86 -1.05 16.30
N ARG A 168 -11.18 -2.19 16.40
CA ARG A 168 -9.90 -2.33 17.07
C ARG A 168 -8.97 -3.17 16.21
N VAL A 169 -7.77 -2.66 15.94
CA VAL A 169 -6.74 -3.41 15.22
C VAL A 169 -6.24 -4.57 16.08
N PRO A 170 -6.34 -5.83 15.62
CA PRO A 170 -5.74 -6.96 16.33
C PRO A 170 -4.22 -6.82 16.39
N ARG A 171 -3.61 -7.03 17.57
CA ARG A 171 -2.16 -6.92 17.78
C ARG A 171 -1.36 -7.68 16.74
N ARG A 172 -1.76 -8.93 16.45
CA ARG A 172 -1.09 -9.79 15.47
C ARG A 172 -1.14 -9.21 14.05
N ALA A 173 -2.20 -8.49 13.69
CA ALA A 173 -2.32 -7.86 12.38
C ALA A 173 -1.37 -6.65 12.27
N ALA A 174 -1.31 -5.82 13.32
CA ALA A 174 -0.33 -4.73 13.43
C ALA A 174 1.11 -5.24 13.40
N TRP A 175 1.43 -6.30 14.13
CA TRP A 175 2.77 -6.89 14.13
C TRP A 175 3.19 -7.41 12.76
N ARG A 176 2.25 -7.95 11.97
CA ARG A 176 2.54 -8.37 10.58
C ARG A 176 2.84 -7.20 9.65
N ASN A 177 2.22 -6.03 9.88
CA ASN A 177 2.51 -4.81 9.14
C ASN A 177 3.94 -4.34 9.46
N LEU A 178 4.27 -4.23 10.74
CA LEU A 178 5.61 -3.87 11.19
C LEU A 178 6.67 -4.85 10.73
N ALA A 179 6.37 -6.15 10.78
CA ALA A 179 7.28 -7.19 10.30
C ALA A 179 7.51 -7.11 8.79
N ALA A 180 6.53 -6.65 8.00
CA ALA A 180 6.71 -6.45 6.57
C ALA A 180 7.63 -5.25 6.28
N LEU A 181 7.44 -4.13 6.98
CA LEU A 181 8.34 -2.97 6.90
C LEU A 181 9.77 -3.34 7.32
N ASP A 182 9.92 -4.00 8.47
CA ASP A 182 11.24 -4.40 9.00
C ASP A 182 11.93 -5.46 8.13
N ALA A 183 11.20 -6.44 7.60
CA ALA A 183 11.76 -7.43 6.68
C ALA A 183 12.25 -6.78 5.40
N TYR A 184 11.52 -5.79 4.86
CA TYR A 184 11.90 -5.15 3.61
C TYR A 184 13.11 -4.24 3.80
N ALA A 185 13.22 -3.57 4.95
CA ALA A 185 14.40 -2.79 5.31
C ALA A 185 15.69 -3.62 5.37
N GLN A 186 15.61 -4.95 5.33
CA GLN A 186 16.76 -5.87 5.28
C GLN A 186 17.03 -6.43 3.87
N LEU A 187 16.23 -6.02 2.88
CA LEU A 187 16.39 -6.37 1.47
C LEU A 187 17.13 -5.26 0.71
N GLY A 188 17.68 -5.60 -0.44
CA GLY A 188 18.41 -4.68 -1.32
C GLY A 188 19.91 -4.66 -1.08
N GLU A 189 20.61 -3.89 -1.92
CA GLU A 189 22.08 -3.76 -1.90
C GLU A 189 22.59 -3.02 -0.65
N ARG A 190 21.76 -2.14 -0.08
CA ARG A 190 22.06 -1.36 1.12
C ARG A 190 21.03 -1.59 2.22
N PRO A 191 21.07 -2.74 2.92
CA PRO A 191 20.16 -3.01 4.03
C PRO A 191 20.31 -1.98 5.15
N LEU A 192 19.21 -1.64 5.81
CA LEU A 192 19.24 -0.74 6.95
C LEU A 192 19.94 -1.42 8.14
N GLY A 193 20.85 -0.66 8.76
CA GLY A 193 21.52 -1.08 9.98
C GLY A 193 20.55 -1.36 11.13
N VAL A 194 20.96 -2.24 12.04
CA VAL A 194 20.14 -2.68 13.19
C VAL A 194 19.63 -1.49 14.02
N ARG A 195 20.47 -0.46 14.23
CA ARG A 195 20.09 0.75 14.97
C ARG A 195 18.92 1.48 14.31
N ALA A 196 18.94 1.66 12.99
CA ALA A 196 17.86 2.35 12.26
C ALA A 196 16.54 1.57 12.35
N ARG A 197 16.62 0.24 12.16
CA ARG A 197 15.45 -0.65 12.25
C ARG A 197 14.83 -0.67 13.64
N LEU A 198 15.64 -0.84 14.69
CA LEU A 198 15.16 -0.78 16.07
C LEU A 198 14.64 0.61 16.44
N GLY A 199 15.26 1.67 15.90
CA GLY A 199 14.77 3.05 16.03
C GLY A 199 13.36 3.23 15.46
N ALA A 200 13.08 2.70 14.28
CA ALA A 200 11.74 2.73 13.69
C ALA A 200 10.70 1.98 14.56
N LEU A 201 11.04 0.79 15.06
CA LEU A 201 10.14 0.03 15.95
C LEU A 201 9.92 0.73 17.30
N ARG A 202 10.94 1.42 17.84
CA ARG A 202 10.81 2.25 19.05
C ARG A 202 9.85 3.42 18.82
N VAL A 203 9.97 4.11 17.69
CA VAL A 203 9.08 5.22 17.33
C VAL A 203 7.61 4.74 17.26
N TYR A 204 7.37 3.59 16.64
CA TYR A 204 6.04 2.97 16.66
C TYR A 204 5.56 2.67 18.08
N ALA A 205 6.43 2.09 18.92
CA ALA A 205 6.09 1.71 20.28
C ALA A 205 5.64 2.92 21.11
N VAL A 206 6.40 4.02 21.04
CA VAL A 206 6.07 5.29 21.70
C VAL A 206 4.73 5.82 21.21
N ALA A 207 4.53 5.92 19.89
CA ALA A 207 3.29 6.45 19.31
C ALA A 207 2.03 5.61 19.59
N ARG A 208 2.20 4.35 20.02
CA ARG A 208 1.11 3.43 20.37
C ARG A 208 1.04 3.10 21.85
N GLU A 209 1.84 3.78 22.67
CA GLU A 209 1.96 3.53 24.11
C GLU A 209 2.17 2.04 24.42
N ALA A 210 3.01 1.39 23.59
CA ALA A 210 3.30 -0.03 23.69
C ALA A 210 4.69 -0.25 24.27
N GLU A 211 4.84 -1.29 25.09
CA GLU A 211 6.15 -1.70 25.57
C GLU A 211 7.02 -2.24 24.41
N LEU A 212 8.24 -1.72 24.31
CA LEU A 212 9.16 -2.08 23.24
C LEU A 212 9.60 -3.55 23.31
N GLY A 213 9.91 -4.08 24.50
CA GLY A 213 10.39 -5.47 24.65
C GLY A 213 9.43 -6.53 24.08
N PRO A 214 8.16 -6.58 24.54
CA PRO A 214 7.15 -7.47 23.97
C PRO A 214 6.91 -7.24 22.47
N LEU A 215 6.94 -5.99 22.00
CA LEU A 215 6.79 -5.67 20.58
C LEU A 215 7.90 -6.30 19.74
N LEU A 216 9.17 -6.15 20.16
CA LEU A 216 10.32 -6.72 19.47
C LEU A 216 10.26 -8.25 19.43
N ARG A 217 9.92 -8.89 20.56
CA ARG A 217 9.75 -10.36 20.63
C ARG A 217 8.69 -10.89 19.67
N ALA A 218 7.64 -10.10 19.40
CA ALA A 218 6.59 -10.50 18.47
C ALA A 218 6.91 -10.18 17.00
N VAL A 219 7.52 -9.03 16.72
CA VAL A 219 7.75 -8.54 15.35
C VAL A 219 8.97 -9.20 14.70
N LEU A 220 10.08 -9.37 15.42
CA LEU A 220 11.33 -9.84 14.83
C LEU A 220 11.25 -11.27 14.26
N PRO A 221 10.61 -12.26 14.92
CA PRO A 221 10.43 -13.58 14.32
C PRO A 221 9.57 -13.55 13.05
N LEU A 222 8.51 -12.73 13.03
CA LEU A 222 7.66 -12.55 11.85
C LEU A 222 8.43 -11.90 10.69
N SER A 223 9.30 -10.94 11.01
CA SER A 223 10.16 -10.27 10.06
C SER A 223 11.14 -11.26 9.42
N ARG A 224 11.85 -12.06 10.23
CA ARG A 224 12.75 -13.11 9.74
C ARG A 224 12.03 -14.11 8.83
N ALA A 225 10.83 -14.57 9.22
CA ALA A 225 10.04 -15.48 8.40
C ALA A 225 9.63 -14.85 7.06
N LYS A 226 9.27 -13.56 7.04
CA LYS A 226 8.97 -12.82 5.81
C LYS A 226 10.20 -12.66 4.93
N LEU A 227 11.33 -12.26 5.51
CA LEU A 227 12.60 -12.10 4.81
C LEU A 227 13.03 -13.41 4.12
N ALA A 228 12.98 -14.54 4.84
CA ALA A 228 13.29 -15.85 4.30
C ALA A 228 12.38 -16.24 3.12
N ARG A 229 11.11 -15.84 3.16
CA ARG A 229 10.16 -16.08 2.07
C ARG A 229 10.41 -15.18 0.85
N TRP A 230 10.89 -13.97 1.05
CA TRP A 230 11.15 -13.01 -0.03
C TRP A 230 12.50 -13.19 -0.72
N ARG A 231 13.43 -13.92 -0.09
CA ARG A 231 14.72 -14.31 -0.69
C ARG A 231 14.67 -15.60 -1.52
N ARG A 232 13.56 -16.33 -1.45
CA ARG A 232 13.29 -17.51 -2.29
C ARG A 232 12.62 -17.07 -3.57
#